data_AF-A0A961IJG7-F1
#
_entry.id   AF-A0A961IJG7-F1
#
_cell.length_a   1.000
_cell.length_b   1.000
_cell.length_c   1.000
_cell.angle_alpha   90.00
_cell.angle_beta   90.00
_cell.angle_gamma   90.00
#
_symmetry.space_group_name_H-M   'P 1'
#
loop_
_entity.id
_entity.type
_entity.pdbx_description
1 polymer ?
#
loop_
_entity_poly.entity_id
_entity_poly.type
_entity_poly.pdbx_seq_one_letter_code
_entity_poly.pdbx_strand_id
1 'polypeptide(L)' 'MAPAQIHFIINPRSSGGNTGRNWQEMESAIRRGIGEFTYEFTEERGSAIAQTARAIKNKADTIVVVGGDGTVSEVVNGF' A
#
# COMPACT_ATOMS: atom_id res chain seq x y z
N MET A 1 10.84 19.49 10.98
CA MET A 1 10.31 18.72 9.83
C MET A 1 9.10 17.94 10.30
N ALA A 2 8.02 17.87 9.51
CA ALA A 2 6.92 16.96 9.80
C ALA A 2 7.40 15.50 9.69
N PRO A 3 6.80 14.54 10.41
CA PRO A 3 7.12 13.13 10.23
C PRO A 3 6.81 12.70 8.79
N ALA A 4 7.68 11.86 8.22
CA ALA A 4 7.48 11.33 6.87
C ALA A 4 6.20 10.49 6.81
N GLN A 5 5.36 10.74 5.81
CA GLN A 5 4.07 10.07 5.64
C GLN A 5 4.23 8.85 4.74
N ILE A 6 4.13 7.66 5.34
CA ILE A 6 4.17 6.38 4.63
C ILE A 6 2.73 5.90 4.40
N HIS A 7 2.43 5.53 3.14
CA HIS A 7 1.14 4.99 2.75
C HIS A 7 1.31 3.66 2.01
N PHE A 8 0.60 2.62 2.46
CA PHE A 8 0.63 1.29 1.86
C PHE A 8 -0.57 1.07 0.94
N ILE A 9 -0.32 0.59 -0.29
CA ILE A 9 -1.34 0.11 -1.22
C ILE A 9 -1.20 -1.40 -1.32
N ILE A 10 -2.24 -2.12 -0.89
CA ILE A 10 -2.15 -3.57 -0.65
C ILE A 10 -3.15 -4.29 -1.54
N ASN A 11 -2.68 -5.25 -2.32
CA ASN A 11 -3.56 -6.19 -3.00
C ASN A 11 -3.81 -7.41 -2.10
N PRO A 12 -4.98 -7.52 -1.42
CA PRO A 12 -5.23 -8.62 -0.49
C PRO A 12 -5.33 -9.98 -1.19
N ARG A 13 -5.62 -9.99 -2.51
CA ARG A 13 -5.74 -11.21 -3.32
C ARG A 13 -4.40 -11.71 -3.86
N SER A 14 -3.31 -10.94 -3.69
CA SER A 14 -1.96 -11.37 -4.09
C SER A 14 -1.50 -12.61 -3.29
N SER A 15 -0.57 -13.38 -3.87
CA SER A 15 -0.09 -14.65 -3.29
C SER A 15 -1.23 -15.63 -2.94
N GLY A 16 -2.23 -15.77 -3.82
CA GLY A 16 -3.39 -16.63 -3.60
C GLY A 16 -4.24 -16.23 -2.38
N GLY A 17 -4.29 -14.93 -2.07
CA GLY A 17 -4.99 -14.38 -0.91
C GLY A 17 -4.22 -14.42 0.41
N ASN A 18 -2.98 -14.93 0.41
CA ASN A 18 -2.15 -14.96 1.63
C ASN A 18 -1.85 -13.56 2.15
N THR A 19 -1.68 -12.56 1.28
CA THR A 19 -1.41 -11.18 1.69
C THR A 19 -2.55 -10.63 2.55
N GLY A 20 -3.80 -10.77 2.12
CA GLY A 20 -4.96 -10.34 2.91
C GLY A 20 -5.12 -11.14 4.21
N ARG A 21 -4.93 -12.46 4.17
CA ARG A 21 -5.04 -13.33 5.36
C ARG A 21 -4.04 -12.99 6.46
N ASN A 22 -2.82 -12.60 6.08
CA ASN A 22 -1.73 -12.35 7.03
C ASN A 22 -1.49 -10.85 7.30
N TRP A 23 -2.31 -9.96 6.74
CA TRP A 23 -2.07 -8.52 6.81
C TRP A 23 -1.97 -8.00 8.25
N GLN A 24 -2.83 -8.44 9.18
CA GLN A 24 -2.78 -7.97 10.57
C GLN A 24 -1.47 -8.27 11.29
N GLU A 25 -0.89 -9.45 11.03
CA GLU A 25 0.42 -9.84 11.57
C GLU A 25 1.54 -9.00 10.94
N MET A 26 1.50 -8.85 9.62
CA MET A 26 2.44 -8.00 8.88
C MET A 26 2.37 -6.55 9.35
N GLU A 27 1.17 -5.98 9.45
CA GLU A 27 0.92 -4.61 9.93
C GLU A 27 1.57 -4.41 11.29
N SER A 28 1.31 -5.31 12.23
CA SER A 28 1.87 -5.25 13.58
C SER A 28 3.40 -5.31 13.57
N ALA A 29 3.99 -6.16 12.72
CA ALA A 29 5.44 -6.27 12.57
C ALA A 29 6.07 -5.01 11.96
N ILE A 30 5.43 -4.46 10.92
CA ILE A 30 5.88 -3.25 10.23
C ILE A 30 5.79 -2.05 11.18
N ARG A 31 4.68 -1.88 11.91
CA ARG A 31 4.50 -0.77 12.88
C ARG A 31 5.59 -0.76 13.96
N ARG A 32 6.01 -1.94 14.43
CA ARG A 32 7.13 -2.06 15.39
C ARG A 32 8.46 -1.61 14.79
N GLY A 33 8.66 -1.73 13.48
CA GLY A 33 9.91 -1.40 12.79
C GLY A 33 10.01 0.04 12.30
N ILE A 34 8.93 0.57 11.72
CA ILE A 34 8.95 1.88 11.04
C ILE A 34 8.01 2.92 11.67
N GLY A 35 7.24 2.55 12.70
CA GLY A 35 6.26 3.42 13.33
C GLY A 35 4.92 3.47 12.61
N GLU A 36 4.20 4.57 12.80
CA GLU A 36 2.86 4.76 12.28
C GLU A 36 2.83 4.97 10.76
N PHE A 37 1.88 4.31 10.10
CA PHE A 37 1.60 4.48 8.68
C PHE A 37 0.10 4.30 8.40
N THR A 38 -0.29 4.72 7.21
CA THR A 38 -1.65 4.52 6.68
C THR A 38 -1.65 3.46 5.58
N TYR A 39 -2.79 2.83 5.35
CA TYR A 39 -2.91 1.84 4.28
C TYR A 39 -4.32 1.77 3.71
N GLU A 40 -4.43 1.28 2.48
CA GLU A 40 -5.69 0.87 1.88
C GLU A 40 -5.54 -0.41 1.06
N PHE A 41 -6.64 -1.17 0.94
CA PHE A 41 -6.70 -2.36 0.10
C PHE A 41 -7.18 -2.01 -1.31
N THR A 42 -6.62 -2.66 -2.33
CA THR A 42 -7.20 -2.63 -3.69
C THR A 42 -8.48 -3.44 -3.71
N GLU A 43 -9.54 -2.93 -4.31
CA GLU A 43 -10.82 -3.64 -4.44
C GLU A 43 -10.88 -4.48 -5.71
N GLU A 44 -10.31 -3.95 -6.80
CA GLU A 44 -10.31 -4.54 -8.12
C GLU A 44 -9.06 -4.15 -8.92
N ARG A 45 -8.95 -4.68 -10.14
CA ARG A 45 -7.86 -4.33 -11.05
C ARG A 45 -7.99 -2.85 -11.45
N GLY A 46 -6.89 -2.12 -11.38
CA GLY A 46 -6.83 -0.69 -11.66
C GLY A 46 -7.07 0.19 -10.43
N SER A 47 -7.52 -0.35 -9.30
CA SER A 47 -7.73 0.44 -8.08
C SER A 47 -6.45 1.15 -7.64
N ALA A 48 -5.29 0.50 -7.77
CA ALA A 48 -4.02 1.03 -7.28
C ALA A 48 -3.59 2.32 -8.01
N ILE A 49 -4.04 2.56 -9.24
CA ILE A 49 -3.78 3.81 -9.98
C ILE A 49 -4.41 5.00 -9.24
N ALA A 50 -5.72 4.91 -8.98
CA ALA A 50 -6.47 5.98 -8.32
C ALA A 50 -6.04 6.15 -6.85
N GLN A 51 -5.66 5.07 -6.18
CA GLN A 51 -5.13 5.06 -4.81
C GLN A 51 -3.80 5.81 -4.73
N THR A 52 -2.89 5.55 -5.67
CA THR A 52 -1.60 6.25 -5.75
C THR A 52 -1.80 7.76 -5.93
N ALA A 53 -2.65 8.18 -6.87
CA ALA A 53 -2.97 9.58 -7.07
C ALA A 53 -3.54 10.26 -5.80
N ARG A 54 -4.38 9.55 -5.04
CA ARG A 54 -4.90 10.04 -3.74
C ARG A 54 -3.79 10.14 -2.69
N ALA A 55 -2.93 9.14 -2.58
CA ALA A 55 -1.83 9.13 -1.63
C ALA A 55 -0.86 10.31 -1.88
N ILE A 56 -0.53 10.59 -3.15
CA ILE A 56 0.27 11.76 -3.54
C ILE A 56 -0.43 13.07 -3.16
N LYS A 57 -1.72 13.20 -3.47
CA LYS A 57 -2.52 14.37 -3.08
C LYS A 57 -2.54 14.58 -1.56
N ASN A 58 -2.57 13.48 -0.81
CA ASN A 58 -2.56 13.45 0.65
C ASN A 58 -1.16 13.62 1.25
N LYS A 59 -0.14 13.96 0.45
CA LYS A 59 1.24 14.25 0.88
C LYS A 59 1.99 13.04 1.43
N ALA A 60 1.70 11.83 0.94
CA ALA A 60 2.54 10.67 1.19
C ALA A 60 3.97 10.92 0.65
N ASP A 61 4.96 10.88 1.54
CA ASP A 61 6.39 10.95 1.19
C ASP A 61 6.90 9.61 0.65
N THR A 62 6.24 8.50 1.01
CA THR A 62 6.60 7.15 0.57
C THR A 62 5.34 6.33 0.34
N ILE A 63 5.24 5.75 -0.85
CA ILE A 63 4.19 4.79 -1.21
C ILE A 63 4.81 3.40 -1.24
N VAL A 64 4.26 2.49 -0.43
CA VAL A 64 4.71 1.09 -0.35
C VAL A 64 3.66 0.20 -0.99
N VAL A 65 4.07 -0.62 -1.95
CA VAL A 65 3.19 -1.60 -2.59
C VAL A 65 3.37 -2.98 -1.95
N VAL A 66 2.25 -3.62 -1.62
CA VAL A 66 2.21 -5.03 -1.22
C VAL A 66 1.31 -5.78 -2.19
N GLY A 67 1.91 -6.38 -3.21
CA GLY A 67 1.21 -7.07 -4.27
C GLY A 67 2.16 -7.77 -5.24
N GLY A 68 1.63 -8.30 -6.34
CA GLY A 68 2.45 -8.81 -7.44
C GLY A 68 2.77 -7.72 -8.48
N ASP A 69 3.43 -8.11 -9.55
CA ASP A 69 3.89 -7.20 -10.62
C ASP A 69 2.76 -6.34 -11.21
N GLY A 70 1.56 -6.89 -11.34
CA GLY A 70 0.39 -6.14 -11.81
C GLY A 70 0.03 -4.97 -10.89
N THR A 71 0.06 -5.18 -9.57
CA THR A 71 -0.20 -4.11 -8.59
C THR A 71 0.93 -3.09 -8.58
N VAL A 72 2.19 -3.52 -8.71
CA VAL A 72 3.34 -2.61 -8.87
C VAL A 72 3.18 -1.74 -10.11
N SER A 73 2.83 -2.34 -11.25
CA SER A 73 2.60 -1.61 -12.49
C SER A 73 1.47 -0.60 -12.37
N GLU A 74 0.38 -0.92 -11.68
CA GLU A 74 -0.71 0.02 -11.44
C GLU A 74 -0.28 1.21 -10.57
N VAL A 75 0.51 0.98 -9.50
CA VAL A 75 1.04 2.07 -8.69
C VAL A 75 1.98 2.95 -9.49
N VAL A 76 2.90 2.37 -10.27
CA VAL A 76 3.81 3.15 -11.15
C VAL A 76 3.03 4.03 -12.13
N ASN A 77 1.93 3.52 -12.70
CA ASN A 77 1.08 4.28 -13.62
C ASN A 77 0.18 5.33 -12.92
N GLY A 78 0.15 5.37 -11.59
CA GLY A 78 -0.62 6.34 -10.80
C GLY A 78 0.21 7.49 -10.22
N PHE A 79 1.53 7.50 -10.46
CA PHE A 79 2.42 8.63 -10.18
C PHE A 79 2.30 9.72 -11.26
#